data_AF-A0A7L4R9Y2-F1
#
_entry.id   AF-A0A7L4R9Y2-F1
#
_cell.length_a   1.000
_cell.length_b   1.000
_cell.length_c   1.000
_cell.angle_alpha   90.00
_cell.angle_beta   90.00
_cell.angle_gamma   90.00
#
_symmetry.space_group_name_H-M   'P 1'
#
loop_
_entity.id
_entity.type
_entity.pdbx_description
1 polymer ?
#
loop_
_entity_poly.entity_id
_entity_poly.type
_entity_poly.pdbx_seq_one_letter_code
_entity_poly.pdbx_strand_id
1 'polypeptide(L)'
;MSVKAGVRQPVAASPALAMANRFGRYKPETEQTVRKVEVVENETLKKMKTVWKTRRYNYSITNGYGEMLESIKNRRYSAKDIENFNLALVEFQNGLRFSEKAGQFLSALINSSKDSEFVIHTYHLARLVHHLGCRNTKNIAVKGDIGRWAGNTMDGGALIVEGDAGSFVGQMMKGGTITVGGDVGSQLGNGMHGGSITVRGNSGELVGFLMRGGEIHIEGDYVSIADNIIHGKIFHKGKLIVDK
;
A
#
# COMPACT_ATOMS: atom_id res chain seq x y z
N MET A 1 37.69 -12.86 0.79
CA MET A 1 37.93 -11.49 1.32
C MET A 1 36.82 -11.17 2.30
N SER A 2 37.17 -10.87 3.55
CA SER A 2 36.24 -10.65 4.67
C SER A 2 35.69 -9.22 4.62
N VAL A 3 34.37 -9.03 4.73
CA VAL A 3 33.72 -7.71 4.78
C VAL A 3 33.14 -7.50 6.18
N LYS A 4 33.58 -6.42 6.83
CA LYS A 4 33.24 -6.03 8.21
C LYS A 4 31.76 -5.61 8.34
N ALA A 5 31.16 -5.97 9.47
CA ALA A 5 29.79 -5.62 9.85
C ALA A 5 29.64 -4.11 10.14
N GLY A 6 28.55 -3.51 9.63
CA GLY A 6 28.15 -2.14 9.91
C GLY A 6 27.64 -1.95 11.35
N VAL A 7 27.76 -0.72 11.84
CA VAL A 7 27.49 -0.29 13.23
C VAL A 7 25.99 -0.35 13.56
N ARG A 8 25.65 -0.83 14.77
CA ARG A 8 24.29 -0.96 15.31
C ARG A 8 23.77 0.37 15.88
N GLN A 9 22.52 0.73 15.64
CA GLN A 9 21.80 1.77 16.39
C GLN A 9 20.40 1.27 16.81
N PRO A 10 19.92 1.59 18.02
CA PRO A 10 18.62 1.17 18.52
C PRO A 10 17.47 2.01 17.94
N VAL A 11 16.39 1.35 17.54
CA VAL A 11 15.13 2.00 17.12
C VAL A 11 14.22 2.13 18.35
N ALA A 12 13.79 3.35 18.68
CA ALA A 12 12.83 3.58 19.75
C ALA A 12 11.44 3.03 19.35
N ALA A 13 10.74 2.39 20.30
CA ALA A 13 9.43 1.81 20.07
C ALA A 13 8.38 2.90 19.76
N SER A 14 7.75 2.81 18.59
CA SER A 14 6.70 3.74 18.13
C SER A 14 5.35 3.46 18.83
N PRO A 15 4.53 4.48 19.12
CA PRO A 15 3.16 4.35 19.67
C PRO A 15 2.25 3.40 18.86
N ALA A 16 2.54 3.19 17.57
CA ALA A 16 1.84 2.22 16.73
C ALA A 16 1.99 0.76 17.20
N LEU A 17 3.07 0.43 17.92
CA LEU A 17 3.29 -0.91 18.49
C LEU A 17 2.38 -1.23 19.69
N ALA A 18 1.78 -0.23 20.34
CA ALA A 18 0.93 -0.46 21.51
C ALA A 18 -0.45 -1.04 21.16
N MET A 19 -0.95 -0.84 19.92
CA MET A 19 -2.26 -1.32 19.48
C MET A 19 -2.25 -2.79 19.00
N ALA A 20 -1.08 -3.39 18.75
CA ALA A 20 -0.96 -4.80 18.39
C ALA A 20 -1.09 -5.76 19.60
N ASN A 21 -1.21 -5.22 20.82
CA ASN A 21 -1.13 -6.00 22.05
C ASN A 21 -2.49 -6.46 22.63
N ARG A 22 -3.55 -6.59 21.81
CA ARG A 22 -4.86 -7.07 22.28
C ARG A 22 -4.96 -8.60 22.38
N PHE A 23 -3.95 -9.33 21.92
CA PHE A 23 -3.95 -10.82 21.90
C PHE A 23 -2.71 -11.47 22.55
N GLY A 24 -1.91 -10.73 23.32
CA GLY A 24 -0.93 -11.29 24.26
C GLY A 24 0.15 -12.21 23.67
N ARG A 25 0.53 -12.08 22.39
CA ARG A 25 1.53 -12.96 21.73
C ARG A 25 2.73 -12.24 21.13
N TYR A 26 2.96 -10.96 21.46
CA TYR A 26 4.14 -10.25 20.95
C TYR A 26 5.32 -10.41 21.90
N LYS A 27 6.40 -11.05 21.43
CA LYS A 27 7.76 -10.88 21.96
C LYS A 27 8.49 -9.92 21.02
N PRO A 28 9.05 -8.79 21.48
CA PRO A 28 9.84 -7.92 20.63
C PRO A 28 11.09 -8.69 20.18
N GLU A 29 11.22 -8.92 18.87
CA GLU A 29 12.52 -9.24 18.28
C GLU A 29 13.37 -7.98 18.33
N THR A 30 14.21 -7.89 19.36
CA THR A 30 15.32 -6.93 19.39
C THR A 30 16.28 -7.28 18.26
N GLU A 31 16.57 -6.28 17.42
CA GLU A 31 17.52 -6.32 16.30
C GLU A 31 16.97 -7.00 15.02
N GLN A 32 16.37 -6.21 14.13
CA GLN A 32 16.28 -6.60 12.72
C GLN A 32 17.68 -6.53 12.10
N THR A 33 18.41 -7.64 12.14
CA THR A 33 19.31 -7.95 11.04
C THR A 33 18.47 -7.87 9.75
N VAL A 34 18.86 -7.05 8.78
CA VAL A 34 18.39 -7.19 7.39
C VAL A 34 18.91 -8.54 6.90
N ARG A 35 18.24 -9.62 7.33
CA ARG A 35 18.38 -10.92 6.70
C ARG A 35 17.95 -10.68 5.28
N LYS A 36 18.89 -10.79 4.34
CA LYS A 36 18.58 -10.95 2.93
C LYS A 36 17.53 -12.07 2.88
N VAL A 37 16.28 -11.73 2.61
CA VAL A 37 15.23 -12.74 2.52
C VAL A 37 15.57 -13.54 1.28
N GLU A 38 16.15 -14.74 1.47
CA GLU A 38 16.44 -15.64 0.36
C GLU A 38 15.11 -16.22 -0.12
N VAL A 39 14.60 -15.65 -1.21
CA VAL A 39 13.44 -16.19 -1.92
C VAL A 39 13.89 -17.44 -2.67
N VAL A 40 13.46 -18.61 -2.21
CA VAL A 40 13.72 -19.88 -2.90
C VAL A 40 12.92 -19.90 -4.21
N GLU A 41 13.63 -19.98 -5.32
CA GLU A 41 13.02 -20.02 -6.66
C GLU A 41 12.26 -21.34 -6.87
N ASN A 42 10.98 -21.23 -7.24
CA ASN A 42 10.13 -22.38 -7.58
C ASN A 42 9.45 -22.18 -8.95
N GLU A 43 8.82 -23.21 -9.50
CA GLU A 43 8.20 -23.14 -10.83
C GLU A 43 7.06 -22.10 -10.91
N THR A 44 6.35 -21.85 -9.82
CA THR A 44 5.31 -20.82 -9.74
C THR A 44 5.92 -19.43 -9.87
N LEU A 45 6.99 -19.16 -9.11
CA LEU A 45 7.70 -17.89 -9.12
C LEU A 45 8.34 -17.62 -10.48
N LYS A 46 8.98 -18.63 -11.10
CA LYS A 46 9.50 -18.52 -12.48
C LYS A 46 8.40 -18.10 -13.47
N LYS A 47 7.22 -18.71 -13.39
CA LYS A 47 6.08 -18.34 -14.23
C LYS A 47 5.62 -16.90 -13.98
N MET A 48 5.55 -16.46 -12.73
CA MET A 48 5.21 -15.08 -12.37
C MET A 48 6.23 -14.07 -12.92
N LYS A 49 7.52 -14.36 -12.76
CA LYS A 49 8.61 -13.55 -13.34
C LYS A 49 8.53 -13.48 -14.87
N THR A 50 8.15 -14.57 -15.54
CA THR A 50 7.93 -14.56 -16.99
C THR A 50 6.74 -13.69 -17.39
N VAL A 51 5.61 -13.78 -16.68
CA VAL A 51 4.45 -12.89 -16.92
C VAL A 51 4.85 -11.42 -16.72
N TRP A 52 5.61 -11.13 -15.67
CA TRP A 52 6.13 -9.78 -15.42
C TRP A 52 7.01 -9.26 -16.57
N LYS A 53 7.93 -10.09 -17.10
CA LYS A 53 8.90 -9.68 -18.13
C LYS A 53 8.29 -9.49 -19.52
N THR A 54 7.27 -10.27 -19.89
CA THR A 54 6.82 -10.40 -21.28
C THR A 54 6.06 -9.20 -21.84
N ARG A 55 5.63 -8.23 -21.01
CA ARG A 55 4.80 -7.12 -21.49
C ARG A 55 5.43 -5.73 -21.32
N ARG A 56 5.47 -5.00 -22.45
CA ARG A 56 5.62 -3.55 -22.53
C ARG A 56 4.23 -2.94 -22.36
N TYR A 57 3.89 -2.55 -21.14
CA TYR A 57 2.54 -2.11 -20.78
C TYR A 57 2.25 -0.74 -21.38
N ASN A 58 1.05 -0.59 -21.98
CA ASN A 58 0.57 0.70 -22.44
C ASN A 58 -0.11 1.44 -21.27
N TYR A 59 0.23 2.72 -21.10
CA TYR A 59 0.32 3.33 -19.76
C TYR A 59 -0.91 4.12 -19.27
N SER A 60 -2.08 3.95 -19.88
CA SER A 60 -3.29 4.50 -19.26
C SER A 60 -3.71 3.62 -18.07
N ILE A 61 -4.07 4.24 -16.94
CA ILE A 61 -4.52 3.56 -15.71
C ILE A 61 -5.65 2.57 -15.99
N THR A 62 -6.48 2.83 -17.02
CA THR A 62 -7.60 1.98 -17.42
C THR A 62 -7.18 0.78 -18.27
N ASN A 63 -6.27 0.95 -19.24
CA ASN A 63 -5.91 -0.14 -20.15
C ASN A 63 -4.87 -1.09 -19.53
N GLY A 64 -3.90 -0.56 -18.77
CA GLY A 64 -2.81 -1.37 -18.20
C GLY A 64 -3.30 -2.43 -17.21
N TYR A 65 -4.28 -2.09 -16.35
CA TYR A 65 -4.81 -3.02 -15.35
C TYR A 65 -5.61 -4.17 -15.99
N GLY A 66 -6.40 -3.89 -17.04
CA GLY A 66 -7.16 -4.91 -17.77
C GLY A 66 -6.25 -5.93 -18.46
N GLU A 67 -5.17 -5.46 -19.09
CA GLU A 67 -4.15 -6.34 -19.68
C GLU A 67 -3.44 -7.21 -18.62
N MET A 68 -3.20 -6.67 -17.41
CA MET A 68 -2.63 -7.45 -16.30
C MET A 68 -3.57 -8.58 -15.87
N LEU A 69 -4.85 -8.27 -15.65
CA LEU A 69 -5.86 -9.29 -15.30
C LEU A 69 -5.91 -10.40 -16.35
N GLU A 70 -5.94 -10.04 -17.63
CA GLU A 70 -5.95 -11.00 -18.73
C GLU A 70 -4.72 -11.93 -18.70
N SER A 71 -3.54 -11.40 -18.36
CA SER A 71 -2.30 -12.18 -18.28
C SER A 71 -2.27 -13.22 -17.14
N ILE A 72 -3.09 -13.01 -16.10
CA ILE A 72 -3.15 -13.86 -14.91
C ILE A 72 -4.48 -14.62 -14.76
N LYS A 73 -5.48 -14.37 -15.61
CA LYS A 73 -6.87 -14.86 -15.45
C LYS A 73 -7.02 -16.37 -15.20
N ASN A 74 -6.15 -17.19 -15.80
CA ASN A 74 -6.18 -18.64 -15.70
C ASN A 74 -5.19 -19.16 -14.65
N ARG A 75 -4.68 -18.29 -13.78
CA ARG A 75 -3.67 -18.57 -12.78
C ARG A 75 -4.22 -18.16 -11.42
N ARG A 76 -4.30 -19.11 -10.49
CA ARG A 76 -4.70 -18.84 -9.11
C ARG A 76 -3.46 -18.89 -8.23
N TYR A 77 -2.93 -17.72 -7.92
CA TYR A 77 -1.78 -17.57 -7.02
C TYR A 77 -2.26 -17.42 -5.59
N SER A 78 -1.66 -18.17 -4.66
CA SER A 78 -1.91 -18.02 -3.23
C SER A 78 -1.30 -16.72 -2.70
N ALA A 79 -1.70 -16.31 -1.49
CA ALA A 79 -1.04 -15.22 -0.78
C ALA A 79 0.46 -15.46 -0.64
N LYS A 80 0.88 -16.72 -0.43
CA LYS A 80 2.31 -17.05 -0.30
C LYS A 80 3.07 -16.91 -1.61
N ASP A 81 2.47 -17.29 -2.74
CA ASP A 81 3.07 -17.10 -4.06
C ASP A 81 3.27 -15.61 -4.36
N ILE A 82 2.27 -14.79 -4.01
CA ILE A 82 2.29 -13.34 -4.22
C ILE A 82 3.32 -12.68 -3.31
N GLU A 83 3.42 -13.08 -2.04
CA GLU A 83 4.46 -12.60 -1.12
C GLU A 83 5.87 -12.94 -1.65
N ASN A 84 6.09 -14.18 -2.10
CA ASN A 84 7.37 -14.59 -2.68
C ASN A 84 7.72 -13.77 -3.94
N PHE A 85 6.73 -13.50 -4.79
CA PHE A 85 6.92 -12.64 -5.95
C PHE A 85 7.21 -11.18 -5.57
N ASN A 86 6.52 -10.63 -4.57
CA ASN A 86 6.79 -9.29 -4.04
C ASN A 86 8.24 -9.16 -3.57
N LEU A 87 8.77 -10.15 -2.85
CA LEU A 87 10.17 -10.17 -2.43
C LEU A 87 11.13 -10.22 -3.63
N ALA A 88 10.79 -10.99 -4.67
CA ALA A 88 11.59 -11.07 -5.90
C ALA A 88 11.56 -9.80 -6.77
N LEU A 89 10.68 -8.82 -6.50
CA LEU A 89 10.61 -7.57 -7.26
C LEU A 89 11.92 -6.75 -7.20
N VAL A 90 12.77 -6.99 -6.21
CA VAL A 90 14.11 -6.40 -6.10
C VAL A 90 14.97 -6.62 -7.36
N GLU A 91 14.74 -7.71 -8.09
CA GLU A 91 15.41 -8.03 -9.35
C GLU A 91 15.00 -7.09 -10.51
N PHE A 92 13.83 -6.44 -10.39
CA PHE A 92 13.23 -5.65 -11.45
C PHE A 92 13.15 -4.14 -11.13
N GLN A 93 13.59 -3.72 -9.94
CA GLN A 93 13.39 -2.36 -9.43
C GLN A 93 14.01 -1.24 -10.29
N ASN A 94 15.05 -1.56 -11.05
CA ASN A 94 15.71 -0.61 -11.96
C ASN A 94 14.98 -0.48 -13.32
N GLY A 95 13.89 -1.24 -13.51
CA GLY A 95 13.08 -1.15 -14.71
C GLY A 95 12.37 0.20 -14.86
N LEU A 96 12.12 0.59 -16.11
CA LEU A 96 11.32 1.78 -16.42
C LEU A 96 9.91 1.63 -15.83
N ARG A 97 9.45 2.69 -15.13
CA ARG A 97 8.10 2.74 -14.49
C ARG A 97 7.82 1.54 -13.58
N PHE A 98 8.87 1.06 -12.91
CA PHE A 98 8.77 -0.03 -11.94
C PHE A 98 7.70 0.27 -10.87
N SER A 99 7.70 1.49 -10.33
CA SER A 99 6.84 1.89 -9.21
C SER A 99 5.35 1.68 -9.52
N GLU A 100 4.88 2.14 -10.68
CA GLU A 100 3.49 2.01 -11.09
C GLU A 100 3.13 0.57 -11.46
N LYS A 101 4.00 -0.08 -12.24
CA LYS A 101 3.80 -1.46 -12.68
C LYS A 101 3.73 -2.42 -11.50
N ALA A 102 4.61 -2.24 -10.50
CA ALA A 102 4.68 -3.10 -9.32
C ALA A 102 3.35 -3.09 -8.56
N GLY A 103 2.82 -1.93 -8.19
CA GLY A 103 1.60 -1.90 -7.37
C GLY A 103 0.35 -2.28 -8.15
N GLN A 104 0.25 -1.93 -9.44
CA GLN A 104 -0.85 -2.40 -10.28
C GLN A 104 -0.82 -3.93 -10.44
N PHE A 105 0.34 -4.51 -10.69
CA PHE A 105 0.48 -5.95 -10.89
C PHE A 105 0.24 -6.74 -9.60
N LEU A 106 0.80 -6.28 -8.47
CA LEU A 106 0.51 -6.86 -7.16
C LEU A 106 -0.98 -6.78 -6.82
N SER A 107 -1.63 -5.64 -7.06
CA SER A 107 -3.07 -5.50 -6.82
C SER A 107 -3.90 -6.42 -7.71
N ALA A 108 -3.53 -6.58 -8.98
CA ALA A 108 -4.20 -7.52 -9.89
C ALA A 108 -4.06 -8.98 -9.41
N LEU A 109 -2.87 -9.38 -8.97
CA LEU A 109 -2.59 -10.70 -8.40
C LEU A 109 -3.44 -10.95 -7.14
N ILE A 110 -3.44 -10.00 -6.21
CA ILE A 110 -4.19 -10.06 -4.95
C ILE A 110 -5.69 -10.18 -5.22
N ASN A 111 -6.24 -9.31 -6.06
CA ASN A 111 -7.67 -9.31 -6.37
C ASN A 111 -8.13 -10.58 -7.12
N SER A 112 -7.22 -11.23 -7.85
CA SER A 112 -7.50 -12.49 -8.56
C SER A 112 -7.29 -13.73 -7.67
N SER A 113 -6.73 -13.58 -6.48
CA SER A 113 -6.47 -14.68 -5.56
C SER A 113 -7.74 -15.11 -4.82
N LYS A 114 -7.78 -16.39 -4.43
CA LYS A 114 -8.83 -16.95 -3.56
C LYS A 114 -8.64 -16.56 -2.11
N ASP A 115 -7.41 -16.27 -1.71
CA ASP A 115 -7.10 -15.90 -0.33
C ASP A 115 -7.63 -14.49 -0.04
N SER A 116 -7.76 -14.16 1.25
CA SER A 116 -8.28 -12.87 1.72
C SER A 116 -7.24 -11.98 2.37
N GLU A 117 -6.18 -12.55 2.94
CA GLU A 117 -5.14 -11.85 3.71
C GLU A 117 -3.81 -11.89 2.96
N PHE A 118 -3.17 -10.73 2.82
CA PHE A 118 -1.91 -10.58 2.09
C PHE A 118 -0.94 -9.71 2.87
N VAL A 119 0.33 -10.14 2.91
CA VAL A 119 1.44 -9.33 3.43
C VAL A 119 2.33 -8.92 2.27
N ILE A 120 2.58 -7.62 2.16
CA ILE A 120 3.43 -7.04 1.13
C ILE A 120 4.57 -6.31 1.82
N HIS A 121 5.81 -6.61 1.43
CA HIS A 121 6.99 -5.96 1.95
C HIS A 121 7.45 -4.90 0.95
N THR A 122 7.89 -3.74 1.42
CA THR A 122 8.38 -2.67 0.54
C THR A 122 9.73 -2.11 0.94
N TYR A 123 10.16 -2.27 2.20
CA TYR A 123 11.47 -1.78 2.67
C TYR A 123 12.68 -2.40 1.94
N HIS A 124 12.53 -3.56 1.31
CA HIS A 124 13.59 -4.19 0.52
C HIS A 124 13.77 -3.57 -0.87
N LEU A 125 12.89 -2.66 -1.29
CA LEU A 125 12.91 -2.00 -2.59
C LEU A 125 13.49 -0.59 -2.45
N ALA A 126 14.42 -0.23 -3.33
CA ALA A 126 14.98 1.13 -3.39
C ALA A 126 14.01 2.16 -4.00
N ARG A 127 12.85 1.71 -4.51
CA ARG A 127 11.82 2.55 -5.10
C ARG A 127 10.47 2.24 -4.47
N LEU A 128 9.72 3.29 -4.13
CA LEU A 128 8.36 3.17 -3.64
C LEU A 128 7.44 2.53 -4.68
N VAL A 129 6.49 1.73 -4.19
CA VAL A 129 5.46 1.06 -5.00
C VAL A 129 4.23 1.95 -5.10
N HIS A 130 3.83 2.36 -6.30
CA HIS A 130 2.65 3.21 -6.55
C HIS A 130 1.44 2.33 -6.86
N HIS A 131 0.21 2.80 -6.60
CA HIS A 131 -1.05 2.09 -6.90
C HIS A 131 -1.29 0.77 -6.14
N LEU A 132 -0.52 0.46 -5.09
CA LEU A 132 -0.78 -0.75 -4.31
C LEU A 132 -2.17 -0.65 -3.63
N GLY A 133 -2.97 -1.71 -3.75
CA GLY A 133 -4.37 -1.72 -3.29
C GLY A 133 -5.35 -1.13 -4.32
N CYS A 134 -4.94 -0.93 -5.57
CA CYS A 134 -5.84 -0.49 -6.62
C CYS A 134 -7.02 -1.47 -6.79
N ARG A 135 -8.25 -0.96 -6.77
CA ARG A 135 -9.50 -1.77 -6.88
C ARG A 135 -9.60 -2.89 -5.84
N ASN A 136 -8.97 -2.69 -4.68
CA ASN A 136 -8.89 -3.73 -3.67
C ASN A 136 -10.28 -4.11 -3.12
N THR A 137 -10.41 -5.39 -2.81
CA THR A 137 -11.54 -6.00 -2.07
C THR A 137 -11.06 -6.97 -0.98
N LYS A 138 -9.74 -7.04 -0.77
CA LYS A 138 -9.04 -7.98 0.12
C LYS A 138 -8.43 -7.23 1.31
N ASN A 139 -7.79 -7.96 2.22
CA ASN A 139 -7.07 -7.39 3.35
C ASN A 139 -5.57 -7.44 3.07
N ILE A 140 -4.94 -6.27 2.99
CA ILE A 140 -3.53 -6.10 2.64
C ILE A 140 -2.82 -5.39 3.80
N ALA A 141 -1.81 -6.04 4.37
CA ALA A 141 -0.89 -5.43 5.31
C ALA A 141 0.44 -5.13 4.59
N VAL A 142 0.89 -3.88 4.66
CA VAL A 142 2.14 -3.43 4.05
C VAL A 142 3.19 -3.17 5.11
N LYS A 143 4.27 -3.93 5.03
CA LYS A 143 5.47 -3.77 5.85
C LYS A 143 6.45 -2.83 5.17
N GLY A 144 6.21 -1.54 5.42
CA GLY A 144 7.02 -0.41 4.99
C GLY A 144 6.24 0.68 4.31
N ASP A 145 6.97 1.54 3.60
CA ASP A 145 6.41 2.71 2.93
C ASP A 145 5.81 2.36 1.58
N ILE A 146 4.80 3.11 1.16
CA ILE A 146 4.22 3.02 -0.18
C ILE A 146 4.23 4.37 -0.87
N GLY A 147 4.18 4.33 -2.19
CA GLY A 147 4.17 5.54 -2.99
C GLY A 147 2.76 6.10 -3.22
N ARG A 148 2.62 6.83 -4.32
CA ARG A 148 1.40 7.54 -4.68
C ARG A 148 0.26 6.58 -5.04
N TRP A 149 -0.99 7.05 -4.90
CA TRP A 149 -2.22 6.35 -5.30
C TRP A 149 -2.48 5.05 -4.55
N ALA A 150 -2.03 4.93 -3.31
CA ALA A 150 -2.39 3.82 -2.44
C ALA A 150 -3.92 3.65 -2.35
N GLY A 151 -4.43 2.44 -2.56
CA GLY A 151 -5.86 2.16 -2.45
C GLY A 151 -6.74 2.90 -3.47
N ASN A 152 -6.19 3.37 -4.59
CA ASN A 152 -6.99 4.11 -5.57
C ASN A 152 -8.10 3.23 -6.17
N THR A 153 -9.31 3.75 -6.31
CA THR A 153 -10.50 3.05 -6.80
C THR A 153 -10.86 1.78 -6.01
N MET A 154 -10.42 1.67 -4.75
CA MET A 154 -10.76 0.56 -3.85
C MET A 154 -12.28 0.48 -3.62
N ASP A 155 -12.83 -0.72 -3.72
CA ASP A 155 -14.28 -0.98 -3.59
C ASP A 155 -14.64 -1.59 -2.22
N GLY A 156 -13.68 -2.23 -1.53
CA GLY A 156 -13.87 -2.82 -0.20
C GLY A 156 -12.58 -3.37 0.40
N GLY A 157 -12.69 -4.13 1.50
CA GLY A 157 -11.54 -4.71 2.20
C GLY A 157 -10.75 -3.70 3.05
N ALA A 158 -9.50 -4.03 3.34
CA ALA A 158 -8.61 -3.22 4.17
C ALA A 158 -7.22 -3.07 3.53
N LEU A 159 -6.64 -1.87 3.63
CA LEU A 159 -5.24 -1.61 3.31
C LEU A 159 -4.58 -0.94 4.52
N ILE A 160 -3.67 -1.65 5.18
CA ILE A 160 -2.95 -1.17 6.36
C ILE A 160 -1.48 -0.97 5.97
N VAL A 161 -0.96 0.22 6.17
CA VAL A 161 0.42 0.61 5.84
C VAL A 161 1.14 0.93 7.13
N GLU A 162 2.22 0.21 7.43
CA GLU A 162 2.99 0.44 8.66
C GLU A 162 3.75 1.77 8.64
N GLY A 163 4.29 2.16 7.47
CA GLY A 163 5.06 3.38 7.28
C GLY A 163 4.27 4.52 6.62
N ASP A 164 4.97 5.29 5.79
CA ASP A 164 4.44 6.46 5.08
C ASP A 164 3.74 6.08 3.76
N ALA A 165 2.86 6.95 3.28
CA ALA A 165 2.26 6.84 1.95
C ALA A 165 2.40 8.11 1.12
N GLY A 166 2.54 7.96 -0.20
CA GLY A 166 2.60 9.10 -1.11
C GLY A 166 1.27 9.86 -1.26
N SER A 167 1.23 10.83 -2.16
CA SER A 167 0.01 11.57 -2.50
C SER A 167 -1.11 10.70 -3.07
N PHE A 168 -2.34 11.21 -3.04
CA PHE A 168 -3.53 10.59 -3.65
C PHE A 168 -3.97 9.25 -3.00
N VAL A 169 -3.67 9.05 -1.72
CA VAL A 169 -4.18 7.89 -0.96
C VAL A 169 -5.71 7.88 -1.01
N GLY A 170 -6.31 6.72 -1.34
CA GLY A 170 -7.75 6.54 -1.43
C GLY A 170 -8.42 7.29 -2.57
N GLN A 171 -7.67 7.71 -3.60
CA GLN A 171 -8.25 8.41 -4.74
C GLN A 171 -9.41 7.61 -5.35
N MET A 172 -10.58 8.22 -5.50
CA MET A 172 -11.78 7.60 -6.08
C MET A 172 -12.23 6.31 -5.38
N MET A 173 -11.81 6.08 -4.12
CA MET A 173 -12.27 4.97 -3.30
C MET A 173 -13.78 5.04 -3.08
N LYS A 174 -14.45 3.88 -3.14
CA LYS A 174 -15.91 3.76 -2.98
C LYS A 174 -16.30 3.06 -1.69
N GLY A 175 -15.41 2.23 -1.14
CA GLY A 175 -15.67 1.47 0.08
C GLY A 175 -14.40 0.81 0.62
N GLY A 176 -14.50 0.27 1.84
CA GLY A 176 -13.39 -0.35 2.58
C GLY A 176 -12.69 0.61 3.55
N THR A 177 -11.52 0.20 4.02
CA THR A 177 -10.72 0.97 5.00
C THR A 177 -9.27 1.10 4.57
N ILE A 178 -8.69 2.28 4.73
CA ILE A 178 -7.26 2.52 4.58
C ILE A 178 -6.72 3.06 5.91
N THR A 179 -5.65 2.48 6.44
CA THR A 179 -4.93 2.99 7.61
C THR A 179 -3.47 3.19 7.27
N VAL A 180 -2.95 4.40 7.46
CA VAL A 180 -1.52 4.72 7.29
C VAL A 180 -0.93 5.04 8.65
N GLY A 181 0.13 4.31 9.01
CA GLY A 181 0.82 4.44 10.30
C GLY A 181 1.70 5.67 10.41
N GLY A 182 2.25 6.15 9.29
CA GLY A 182 3.03 7.37 9.19
C GLY A 182 2.31 8.52 8.50
N ASP A 183 3.07 9.31 7.75
CA ASP A 183 2.62 10.51 7.06
C ASP A 183 2.05 10.17 5.66
N VAL A 184 1.16 11.03 5.17
CA VAL A 184 0.64 10.97 3.79
C VAL A 184 0.94 12.24 3.02
N GLY A 185 1.23 12.08 1.72
CA GLY A 185 1.35 13.21 0.81
C GLY A 185 0.02 13.94 0.53
N SER A 186 0.08 14.95 -0.35
CA SER A 186 -1.09 15.77 -0.71
C SER A 186 -2.24 15.00 -1.37
N GLN A 187 -3.42 15.61 -1.34
CA GLN A 187 -4.66 15.13 -1.96
C GLN A 187 -5.15 13.78 -1.42
N LEU A 188 -5.03 13.59 -0.11
CA LEU A 188 -5.66 12.50 0.63
C LEU A 188 -7.17 12.45 0.33
N GLY A 189 -7.69 11.30 -0.08
CA GLY A 189 -9.12 11.11 -0.37
C GLY A 189 -9.63 11.86 -1.61
N ASN A 190 -8.74 12.17 -2.57
CA ASN A 190 -9.12 12.85 -3.82
C ASN A 190 -10.27 12.12 -4.53
N GLY A 191 -11.41 12.78 -4.71
CA GLY A 191 -12.57 12.19 -5.38
C GLY A 191 -13.17 10.97 -4.65
N MET A 192 -12.87 10.76 -3.36
CA MET A 192 -13.41 9.65 -2.56
C MET A 192 -14.95 9.72 -2.53
N HIS A 193 -15.62 8.59 -2.79
CA HIS A 193 -17.09 8.47 -2.80
C HIS A 193 -17.61 7.79 -1.53
N GLY A 194 -16.78 6.99 -0.86
CA GLY A 194 -17.14 6.24 0.33
C GLY A 194 -15.95 5.50 0.93
N GLY A 195 -16.18 4.83 2.06
CA GLY A 195 -15.14 4.17 2.86
C GLY A 195 -14.59 5.07 3.97
N SER A 196 -13.52 4.62 4.61
CA SER A 196 -12.84 5.36 5.67
C SER A 196 -11.33 5.33 5.48
N ILE A 197 -10.67 6.49 5.65
CA ILE A 197 -9.22 6.62 5.64
C ILE A 197 -8.78 7.17 6.99
N THR A 198 -7.84 6.50 7.65
CA THR A 198 -7.20 6.96 8.89
C THR A 198 -5.71 7.17 8.66
N VAL A 199 -5.21 8.34 9.02
CA VAL A 199 -3.79 8.70 8.97
C VAL A 199 -3.32 9.03 10.37
N ARG A 200 -2.35 8.25 10.87
CA ARG A 200 -1.80 8.45 12.22
C ARG A 200 -0.77 9.58 12.28
N GLY A 201 -0.06 9.82 11.18
CA GLY A 201 0.86 10.94 11.03
C GLY A 201 0.19 12.19 10.44
N ASN A 202 0.98 12.96 9.72
CA ASN A 202 0.59 14.20 9.07
C ASN A 202 0.00 13.96 7.68
N SER A 203 -0.75 14.94 7.17
CA SER A 203 -1.29 14.95 5.81
C SER A 203 -0.83 16.18 5.04
N GLY A 204 -0.63 16.03 3.73
CA GLY A 204 -0.28 17.14 2.84
C GLY A 204 -1.42 18.12 2.55
N GLU A 205 -1.32 18.80 1.41
CA GLU A 205 -2.30 19.80 0.98
C GLU A 205 -3.57 19.18 0.40
N LEU A 206 -4.66 19.95 0.38
CA LEU A 206 -5.90 19.65 -0.35
C LEU A 206 -6.55 18.32 0.06
N VAL A 207 -6.59 18.03 1.36
CA VAL A 207 -7.33 16.86 1.89
C VAL A 207 -8.80 16.93 1.46
N GLY A 208 -9.32 15.83 0.92
CA GLY A 208 -10.71 15.73 0.48
C GLY A 208 -11.01 16.44 -0.83
N PHE A 209 -10.02 16.78 -1.66
CA PHE A 209 -10.27 17.45 -2.95
C PHE A 209 -11.30 16.68 -3.79
N LEU A 210 -12.43 17.33 -4.12
CA LEU A 210 -13.58 16.73 -4.81
C LEU A 210 -14.19 15.49 -4.11
N MET A 211 -14.04 15.34 -2.80
CA MET A 211 -14.65 14.27 -2.02
C MET A 211 -16.19 14.33 -2.11
N ARG A 212 -16.80 13.18 -2.38
CA ARG A 212 -18.25 12.96 -2.59
C ARG A 212 -18.87 12.03 -1.55
N GLY A 213 -18.11 11.62 -0.55
CA GLY A 213 -18.60 10.81 0.56
C GLY A 213 -17.48 10.06 1.28
N GLY A 214 -17.84 9.39 2.37
CA GLY A 214 -16.91 8.67 3.24
C GLY A 214 -16.36 9.53 4.38
N GLU A 215 -15.36 9.01 5.08
CA GLU A 215 -14.73 9.66 6.22
C GLU A 215 -13.21 9.67 6.12
N ILE A 216 -12.59 10.79 6.48
CA ILE A 216 -11.14 10.93 6.62
C ILE A 216 -10.82 11.33 8.06
N HIS A 217 -9.92 10.60 8.69
CA HIS A 217 -9.45 10.83 10.06
C HIS A 217 -7.94 11.11 10.03
N ILE A 218 -7.52 12.24 10.58
CA ILE A 218 -6.11 12.65 10.67
C ILE A 218 -5.75 12.85 12.14
N GLU A 219 -4.77 12.10 12.65
CA GLU A 219 -4.32 12.19 14.04
C GLU A 219 -3.14 13.17 14.22
N GLY A 220 -2.27 13.31 13.20
CA GLY A 220 -1.25 14.36 13.14
C GLY A 220 -1.81 15.70 12.64
N ASP A 221 -0.94 16.53 12.05
CA ASP A 221 -1.32 17.80 11.45
C ASP A 221 -1.63 17.67 9.95
N TYR A 222 -2.21 18.71 9.34
CA TYR A 222 -2.42 18.77 7.89
C TYR A 222 -2.02 20.14 7.34
N VAL A 223 -1.65 20.19 6.06
CA VAL A 223 -1.30 21.47 5.41
C VAL A 223 -2.55 22.26 5.02
N SER A 224 -3.51 21.63 4.33
CA SER A 224 -4.78 22.28 3.98
C SER A 224 -5.91 21.29 3.70
N ILE A 225 -7.14 21.72 3.96
CA ILE A 225 -8.36 21.04 3.53
C ILE A 225 -8.81 21.66 2.20
N ALA A 226 -9.34 20.86 1.29
CA ALA A 226 -9.84 21.38 0.01
C ALA A 226 -11.17 22.12 0.17
N ASP A 227 -11.33 23.25 -0.53
CA ASP A 227 -12.56 24.06 -0.48
C ASP A 227 -13.73 23.48 -1.29
N ASN A 228 -13.46 22.46 -2.12
CA ASN A 228 -14.42 21.88 -3.07
C ASN A 228 -14.90 20.47 -2.67
N ILE A 229 -15.00 20.21 -1.37
CA ILE A 229 -15.65 19.00 -0.83
C ILE A 229 -17.15 19.07 -1.12
N ILE A 230 -17.67 18.03 -1.77
CA ILE A 230 -19.08 17.91 -2.17
C ILE A 230 -19.89 17.27 -1.04
N HIS A 231 -19.44 16.11 -0.53
CA HIS A 231 -20.03 15.41 0.62
C HIS A 231 -18.95 14.67 1.42
N GLY A 232 -19.24 14.37 2.68
CA GLY A 232 -18.42 13.52 3.54
C GLY A 232 -17.93 14.23 4.80
N LYS A 233 -17.16 13.49 5.62
CA LYS A 233 -16.69 13.97 6.91
C LYS A 233 -15.18 13.94 7.01
N ILE A 234 -14.61 14.98 7.59
CA ILE A 234 -13.18 15.03 7.93
C ILE A 234 -13.04 15.31 9.42
N PHE A 235 -12.27 14.46 10.08
CA PHE A 235 -11.92 14.55 11.49
C PHE A 235 -10.43 14.85 11.64
N HIS A 236 -10.10 15.81 12.49
CA HIS A 236 -8.72 16.12 12.89
C HIS A 236 -8.61 15.98 14.40
N LYS A 237 -7.68 15.13 14.86
CA LYS A 237 -7.45 14.81 16.28
C LYS A 237 -8.75 14.47 17.02
N GLY A 238 -9.57 13.63 16.39
CA GLY A 238 -10.87 13.17 16.90
C GLY A 238 -12.01 14.20 16.84
N LYS A 239 -11.76 15.43 16.37
CA LYS A 239 -12.79 16.47 16.23
C LYS A 239 -13.25 16.56 14.79
N LEU A 240 -14.57 16.59 14.58
CA LEU A 240 -15.16 16.85 13.27
C LEU A 240 -14.85 18.29 12.83
N ILE A 241 -14.16 18.46 11.71
CA ILE A 241 -13.80 19.77 11.14
C ILE A 241 -14.48 20.06 9.80
N VAL A 242 -14.98 19.02 9.11
CA VAL A 242 -15.82 19.14 7.91
C VAL A 242 -16.97 18.17 8.01
N ASP A 243 -18.18 18.66 7.74
CA ASP A 243 -19.41 17.87 7.59
C ASP A 243 -20.22 18.46 6.42
N LYS A 244 -20.35 17.69 5.33
CA LYS A 244 -20.98 18.10 4.05
C LYS A 244 -21.88 17.02 3.49
#